data_AF-A0A1I2RYD5-F1
#
_entry.id   AF-A0A1I2RYD5-F1
#
_cell.length_a   1.000
_cell.length_b   1.000
_cell.length_c   1.000
_cell.angle_alpha   90.00
_cell.angle_beta   90.00
_cell.angle_gamma   90.00
#
_symmetry.space_group_name_H-M   'P 1'
#
loop_
_entity.id
_entity.type
_entity.pdbx_description
1 polymer ?
#
loop_
_entity_poly.entity_id
_entity_poly.type
_entity_poly.pdbx_seq_one_letter_code
_entity_poly.pdbx_strand_id
1 'polypeptide(L)'
;MEINKTEIKNKLELVIQKLMNLDGPDNESELKDKGESIGYFKRDFGISEWDWPQGVGLYGLINKMEIDGSDEYTAFLKAWFDRNIESGLPSRNINTTTPLLTLSELNRNLNDKNYEKLCLSWADWLMNCLPRTKEGGFQHVTSANGDRQGVRLNENEMWIDTIFMTVLFLNRMGQKYQNETWINEGIHQVLMHIKYLYDKKTGLFYHGWTFNENNNFGEVFWCRGNSWFTLGILDYLEEFRNPLNSGVKSFILDCYKAQVSALKNLQAKSGLWHTVLDDADSYEEVSGSAAITAGILKGLRLGILDDSYKACVKQAIRGILDNIAEDGTVLNVSGGTGMGMNKDHYKNILIAPMAYGQSLTILALVEALRCFK
;
A
#
# COMPACT_ATOMS: atom_id res chain seq x y z
N MET A 1 10.26 25.86 -6.92
CA MET A 1 9.78 26.12 -5.54
C MET A 1 10.68 25.35 -4.59
N GLU A 2 11.25 26.00 -3.57
CA GLU A 2 12.11 25.33 -2.59
C GLU A 2 11.22 24.63 -1.55
N ILE A 3 11.51 23.36 -1.26
CA ILE A 3 10.73 22.57 -0.29
C ILE A 3 11.26 22.88 1.11
N ASN A 4 10.38 23.38 1.98
CA ASN A 4 10.72 23.70 3.35
C ASN A 4 10.56 22.46 4.24
N LYS A 5 11.65 21.98 4.83
CA LYS A 5 11.65 20.83 5.76
C LYS A 5 10.76 21.06 6.99
N THR A 6 10.68 22.30 7.47
CA THR A 6 9.78 22.68 8.57
C THR A 6 8.32 22.54 8.17
N GLU A 7 7.97 22.90 6.93
CA GLU A 7 6.61 22.71 6.42
C GLU A 7 6.24 21.23 6.35
N ILE A 8 7.13 20.38 5.82
CA ILE A 8 6.93 18.92 5.78
C ILE A 8 6.70 18.38 7.19
N LYS A 9 7.55 18.75 8.16
CA LYS A 9 7.41 18.28 9.55
C LYS A 9 6.06 18.68 10.16
N ASN A 10 5.66 19.94 10.00
CA ASN A 10 4.40 20.44 10.55
C ASN A 10 3.19 19.74 9.91
N LYS A 11 3.19 19.58 8.59
CA LYS A 11 2.11 18.90 7.86
C LYS A 11 2.07 17.40 8.19
N LEU A 12 3.22 16.75 8.30
CA LEU A 12 3.31 15.35 8.71
C LEU A 12 2.69 15.13 10.10
N GLU A 13 3.00 16.00 11.06
CA GLU A 13 2.43 15.91 12.40
C GLU A 13 0.91 16.03 12.38
N LEU A 14 0.36 17.00 11.62
CA LEU A 14 -1.08 17.15 11.45
C LEU A 14 -1.73 15.88 10.87
N VAL A 15 -1.12 15.28 9.83
CA VAL A 15 -1.65 14.06 9.20
C VAL A 15 -1.59 12.86 10.15
N ILE A 16 -0.53 12.73 10.95
CA ILE A 16 -0.40 11.68 11.97
C ILE A 16 -1.48 11.83 13.04
N GLN A 17 -1.65 13.04 13.58
CA GLN A 17 -2.68 13.32 14.59
C GLN A 17 -4.08 13.06 14.01
N LYS A 18 -4.32 13.44 12.75
CA LYS A 18 -5.59 13.15 12.07
C LYS A 18 -5.82 11.65 11.89
N LEU A 19 -4.80 10.88 11.48
CA LEU A 19 -4.90 9.43 11.32
C LEU A 19 -5.24 8.74 12.66
N MET A 20 -4.54 9.10 13.74
CA MET A 20 -4.71 8.48 15.05
C MET A 20 -6.10 8.75 15.66
N ASN A 21 -6.77 9.80 15.20
CA ASN A 21 -8.10 10.21 15.64
C ASN A 21 -9.11 10.20 14.47
N LEU A 22 -8.85 9.38 13.44
CA LEU A 22 -9.72 9.35 12.27
C LEU A 22 -11.01 8.62 12.62
N ASP A 23 -12.12 9.32 12.46
CA ASP A 23 -13.47 8.80 12.63
C ASP A 23 -14.11 8.42 11.28
N GLY A 24 -15.28 7.78 11.36
CA GLY A 24 -16.14 7.57 10.20
C GLY A 24 -16.66 8.89 9.60
N PRO A 25 -17.17 8.87 8.36
CA PRO A 25 -17.69 10.06 7.71
C PRO A 25 -19.04 10.47 8.34
N ASP A 26 -19.27 11.77 8.51
CA ASP A 26 -20.52 12.31 9.09
C ASP A 26 -21.78 11.93 8.29
N ASN A 27 -21.63 11.69 6.99
CA ASN A 27 -22.71 11.30 6.06
C ASN A 27 -22.77 9.79 5.81
N GLU A 28 -22.41 8.96 6.80
CA GLU A 28 -22.37 7.49 6.68
C GLU A 28 -23.66 6.88 6.12
N SER A 29 -24.83 7.42 6.50
CA SER A 29 -26.14 6.95 6.03
C SER A 29 -26.32 7.10 4.52
N GLU A 30 -25.92 8.24 3.96
CA GLU A 30 -26.05 8.53 2.53
C GLU A 30 -25.07 7.72 1.68
N LEU A 31 -23.85 7.52 2.19
CA LEU A 31 -22.83 6.73 1.50
C LEU A 31 -23.17 5.24 1.49
N LYS A 32 -23.78 4.74 2.57
CA LYS A 32 -24.23 3.36 2.69
C LYS A 32 -25.24 2.98 1.60
N ASP A 33 -26.13 3.89 1.22
CA ASP A 33 -27.15 3.65 0.19
C ASP A 33 -26.55 3.52 -1.22
N LYS A 34 -25.38 4.14 -1.48
CA LYS A 34 -24.67 4.06 -2.77
C LYS A 34 -23.73 2.86 -2.86
N GLY A 35 -23.24 2.39 -1.71
CA GLY A 35 -22.52 1.12 -1.57
C GLY A 35 -21.22 1.03 -2.39
N GLU A 36 -20.86 -0.19 -2.76
CA GLU A 36 -19.55 -0.51 -3.35
C GLU A 36 -19.34 0.04 -4.76
N SER A 37 -20.43 0.33 -5.47
CA SER A 37 -20.39 0.87 -6.83
C SER A 37 -19.65 2.21 -6.91
N ILE A 38 -19.66 2.97 -5.81
CA ILE A 38 -18.92 4.23 -5.67
C ILE A 38 -17.65 4.07 -4.84
N GLY A 39 -17.29 2.86 -4.45
CA GLY A 39 -16.14 2.59 -3.59
C GLY A 39 -16.35 2.88 -2.10
N TYR A 40 -17.60 2.84 -1.62
CA TYR A 40 -17.88 2.92 -0.20
C TYR A 40 -17.76 1.55 0.48
N PHE A 41 -16.78 1.43 1.38
CA PHE A 41 -16.62 0.30 2.28
C PHE A 41 -16.48 0.83 3.70
N LYS A 42 -17.40 0.48 4.61
CA LYS A 42 -17.42 1.02 5.98
C LYS A 42 -16.07 0.86 6.70
N ARG A 43 -15.40 -0.27 6.49
CA ARG A 43 -14.09 -0.60 7.10
C ARG A 43 -12.93 0.29 6.63
N ASP A 44 -13.08 0.98 5.50
CA ASP A 44 -12.03 1.86 4.97
C ASP A 44 -11.98 3.22 5.68
N PHE A 45 -13.01 3.50 6.48
CA PHE A 45 -13.12 4.72 7.27
C PHE A 45 -12.70 4.51 8.71
N GLY A 46 -12.09 5.55 9.27
CA GLY A 46 -11.60 5.56 10.62
C GLY A 46 -10.41 4.64 10.88
N ILE A 47 -9.86 4.73 12.09
CA ILE A 47 -8.62 4.05 12.45
C ILE A 47 -8.83 2.70 13.14
N SER A 48 -10.02 2.37 13.64
CA SER A 48 -10.23 1.26 14.57
C SER A 48 -10.25 -0.14 13.95
N GLU A 49 -10.67 -0.28 12.69
CA GLU A 49 -10.89 -1.57 12.05
C GLU A 49 -9.60 -2.30 11.67
N TRP A 50 -9.57 -3.63 11.82
CA TRP A 50 -8.45 -4.45 11.33
C TRP A 50 -8.65 -4.79 9.86
N ASP A 51 -8.10 -3.95 8.99
CA ASP A 51 -8.02 -4.24 7.55
C ASP A 51 -6.80 -3.51 6.93
N TRP A 52 -6.64 -3.61 5.62
CA TRP A 52 -5.51 -3.04 4.89
C TRP A 52 -5.32 -1.52 5.05
N PRO A 53 -6.37 -0.66 5.06
CA PRO A 53 -6.20 0.79 5.15
C PRO A 53 -5.45 1.22 6.40
N GLN A 54 -5.87 0.66 7.53
CA GLN A 54 -5.29 0.89 8.84
C GLN A 54 -3.92 0.24 8.90
N GLY A 55 -3.75 -0.99 8.38
CA GLY A 55 -2.45 -1.66 8.32
C GLY A 55 -1.34 -0.82 7.68
N VAL A 56 -1.63 -0.17 6.54
CA VAL A 56 -0.71 0.78 5.89
C VAL A 56 -0.42 1.99 6.81
N GLY A 57 -1.42 2.49 7.52
CA GLY A 57 -1.27 3.63 8.45
C GLY A 57 -0.38 3.33 9.63
N LEU A 58 -0.61 2.17 10.27
CA LEU A 58 0.25 1.67 11.35
C LEU A 58 1.69 1.50 10.85
N TYR A 59 1.87 1.08 9.58
CA TYR A 59 3.20 0.97 8.98
C TYR A 59 3.86 2.35 8.77
N GLY A 60 3.09 3.38 8.43
CA GLY A 60 3.58 4.77 8.40
C GLY A 60 4.13 5.23 9.76
N LEU A 61 3.40 4.94 10.85
CA LEU A 61 3.81 5.31 12.20
C LEU A 61 5.11 4.60 12.64
N ILE A 62 5.28 3.32 12.30
CA ILE A 62 6.51 2.60 12.65
C ILE A 62 7.73 3.12 11.88
N ASN A 63 7.58 3.47 10.60
CA ASN A 63 8.65 4.11 9.82
C ASN A 63 9.02 5.49 10.37
N LYS A 64 8.04 6.26 10.86
CA LYS A 64 8.29 7.55 11.52
C LYS A 64 9.09 7.38 12.81
N MET A 65 8.71 6.42 13.67
CA MET A 65 9.48 6.09 14.88
C MET A 65 10.93 5.70 14.55
N GLU A 66 11.13 4.91 13.50
CA GLU A 66 12.48 4.50 13.06
C GLU A 66 13.34 5.71 12.66
N ILE A 67 12.80 6.67 11.90
CA ILE A 67 13.54 7.88 11.51
C ILE A 67 13.97 8.71 12.72
N ASP A 68 13.04 8.89 13.64
CA ASP A 68 13.25 9.78 14.77
C ASP A 68 14.05 9.09 15.89
N GLY A 69 14.24 7.77 15.80
CA GLY A 69 14.75 6.97 16.91
C GLY A 69 13.85 7.06 18.13
N SER A 70 12.52 7.17 17.93
CA SER A 70 11.54 7.38 18.98
C SER A 70 10.65 6.15 19.18
N ASP A 71 9.97 6.07 20.33
CA ASP A 71 8.97 5.05 20.65
C ASP A 71 7.56 5.65 20.82
N GLU A 72 7.38 6.89 20.37
CA GLU A 72 6.25 7.77 20.66
C GLU A 72 4.89 7.11 20.38
N TYR A 73 4.77 6.38 19.28
CA TYR A 73 3.51 5.74 18.86
C TYR A 73 3.37 4.30 19.36
N THR A 74 4.34 3.75 20.11
CA THR A 74 4.31 2.36 20.60
C THR A 74 3.07 2.07 21.44
N ALA A 75 2.70 2.99 22.34
CA ALA A 75 1.52 2.83 23.18
C ALA A 75 0.22 2.78 22.36
N PHE A 76 0.10 3.66 21.36
CA PHE A 76 -1.04 3.67 20.45
C PHE A 76 -1.13 2.38 19.64
N LEU A 77 -0.02 1.96 19.02
CA LEU A 77 0.04 0.74 18.21
C LEU A 77 -0.32 -0.49 19.05
N LYS A 78 0.27 -0.63 20.25
CA LYS A 78 -0.01 -1.75 21.15
C LYS A 78 -1.50 -1.78 21.53
N ALA A 79 -2.06 -0.64 21.94
CA ALA A 79 -3.47 -0.55 22.30
C ALA A 79 -4.39 -0.88 21.11
N TRP A 80 -4.01 -0.51 19.89
CA TRP A 80 -4.74 -0.85 18.67
C TRP A 80 -4.77 -2.36 18.41
N PHE A 81 -3.62 -3.03 18.52
CA PHE A 81 -3.52 -4.47 18.32
C PHE A 81 -4.25 -5.25 19.42
N ASP A 82 -4.05 -4.88 20.68
CA ASP A 82 -4.71 -5.53 21.83
C ASP A 82 -6.22 -5.47 21.72
N ARG A 83 -6.79 -4.27 21.45
CA ARG A 83 -8.24 -4.11 21.30
C ARG A 83 -8.81 -5.00 20.20
N ASN A 84 -8.13 -5.12 19.06
CA ASN A 84 -8.61 -5.96 17.96
C ASN A 84 -8.46 -7.46 18.25
N ILE A 85 -7.42 -7.87 18.97
CA ILE A 85 -7.24 -9.25 19.42
C ILE A 85 -8.34 -9.62 20.44
N GLU A 86 -8.60 -8.74 21.40
CA GLU A 86 -9.65 -8.92 22.42
C GLU A 86 -11.05 -8.96 21.82
N SER A 87 -11.33 -8.12 20.81
CA SER A 87 -12.62 -8.05 20.13
C SER A 87 -12.87 -9.23 19.18
N GLY A 88 -11.83 -9.99 18.85
CA GLY A 88 -11.87 -11.04 17.84
C GLY A 88 -11.32 -10.57 16.49
N LEU A 89 -10.38 -11.37 15.97
CA LEU A 89 -9.73 -11.10 14.69
C LEU A 89 -10.70 -11.33 13.51
N PRO A 90 -10.56 -10.56 12.41
CA PRO A 90 -11.32 -10.80 11.20
C PRO A 90 -10.88 -12.11 10.51
N SER A 91 -11.67 -12.56 9.54
CA SER A 91 -11.26 -13.65 8.66
C SER A 91 -9.93 -13.33 7.98
N ARG A 92 -9.06 -14.35 7.91
CA ARG A 92 -7.76 -14.22 7.25
C ARG A 92 -7.96 -14.11 5.74
N ASN A 93 -7.36 -13.07 5.16
CA ASN A 93 -7.40 -12.82 3.72
C ASN A 93 -6.20 -11.93 3.33
N ILE A 94 -6.10 -11.54 2.05
CA ILE A 94 -4.95 -10.75 1.58
C ILE A 94 -4.85 -9.40 2.32
N ASN A 95 -5.99 -8.74 2.51
CA ASN A 95 -6.04 -7.40 3.07
C ASN A 95 -5.83 -7.39 4.59
N THR A 96 -6.47 -8.32 5.32
CA THR A 96 -6.34 -8.43 6.78
C THR A 96 -4.96 -8.93 7.22
N THR A 97 -4.10 -9.31 6.28
CA THR A 97 -2.67 -9.61 6.53
C THR A 97 -1.84 -8.34 6.73
N THR A 98 -2.21 -7.22 6.11
CA THR A 98 -1.40 -5.98 6.08
C THR A 98 -1.01 -5.48 7.48
N PRO A 99 -1.90 -5.42 8.50
CA PRO A 99 -1.51 -4.98 9.85
C PRO A 99 -0.38 -5.81 10.49
N LEU A 100 -0.21 -7.06 10.09
CA LEU A 100 0.84 -7.93 10.63
C LEU A 100 2.24 -7.56 10.15
N LEU A 101 2.36 -6.83 9.02
CA LEU A 101 3.61 -6.22 8.60
C LEU A 101 4.15 -5.32 9.73
N THR A 102 3.28 -4.45 10.26
CA THR A 102 3.61 -3.57 11.39
C THR A 102 3.76 -4.33 12.69
N LEU A 103 2.86 -5.28 12.99
CA LEU A 103 2.95 -6.07 14.24
C LEU A 103 4.28 -6.79 14.36
N SER A 104 4.75 -7.41 13.28
CA SER A 104 6.02 -8.14 13.27
C SER A 104 7.24 -7.27 13.53
N GLU A 105 7.19 -5.99 13.14
CA GLU A 105 8.24 -5.00 13.40
C GLU A 105 8.14 -4.47 14.83
N LEU A 106 6.94 -4.08 15.27
CA LEU A 106 6.68 -3.62 16.63
C LEU A 106 7.13 -4.67 17.65
N ASN A 107 6.88 -5.95 17.36
CA ASN A 107 7.22 -7.04 18.26
C ASN A 107 8.72 -7.30 18.40
N ARG A 108 9.59 -6.73 17.55
CA ARG A 108 11.05 -6.82 17.73
C ARG A 108 11.50 -6.18 19.05
N ASN A 109 10.85 -5.09 19.44
CA ASN A 109 11.14 -4.39 20.68
C ASN A 109 10.31 -4.94 21.85
N LEU A 110 9.03 -5.24 21.63
CA LEU A 110 8.14 -5.70 22.69
C LEU A 110 8.44 -7.14 23.16
N ASN A 111 8.91 -8.01 22.26
CA ASN A 111 9.17 -9.43 22.54
C ASN A 111 7.95 -10.17 23.12
N ASP A 112 6.73 -9.80 22.68
CA ASP A 112 5.49 -10.42 23.12
C ASP A 112 5.29 -11.77 22.40
N LYS A 113 5.13 -12.84 23.19
CA LYS A 113 4.99 -14.21 22.68
C LYS A 113 3.65 -14.45 21.97
N ASN A 114 2.59 -13.74 22.36
CA ASN A 114 1.27 -13.86 21.75
C ASN A 114 1.25 -13.19 20.38
N TYR A 115 1.85 -11.99 20.26
CA TYR A 115 2.04 -11.34 18.97
C TYR A 115 2.90 -12.18 18.03
N GLU A 116 3.98 -12.77 18.54
CA GLU A 116 4.82 -13.65 17.75
C GLU A 116 4.06 -14.88 17.23
N LYS A 117 3.29 -15.53 18.12
CA LYS A 117 2.45 -16.68 17.77
C LYS A 117 1.40 -16.32 16.73
N LEU A 118 0.81 -15.14 16.82
CA LEU A 118 -0.15 -14.64 15.84
C LEU A 118 0.50 -14.49 14.46
N CYS A 119 1.64 -13.81 14.37
CA CYS A 119 2.38 -13.64 13.12
C CYS A 119 2.77 -14.99 12.49
N LEU A 120 3.33 -15.92 13.29
CA LEU A 120 3.69 -17.27 12.82
C LEU A 120 2.48 -18.05 12.31
N SER A 121 1.36 -18.01 13.03
CA SER A 121 0.14 -18.69 12.63
C SER A 121 -0.46 -18.12 11.34
N TRP A 122 -0.32 -16.82 11.10
CA TRP A 122 -0.80 -16.18 9.88
C TRP A 122 0.10 -16.49 8.69
N ALA A 123 1.43 -16.48 8.87
CA ALA A 123 2.38 -16.88 7.83
C ALA A 123 2.16 -18.34 7.40
N ASP A 124 1.92 -19.25 8.35
CA ASP A 124 1.58 -20.64 8.05
C ASP A 124 0.28 -20.77 7.22
N TRP A 125 -0.74 -20.00 7.58
CA TRP A 125 -2.00 -19.97 6.84
C TRP A 125 -1.85 -19.44 5.41
N LEU A 126 -1.00 -18.43 5.18
CA LEU A 126 -0.70 -17.95 3.84
C LEU A 126 -0.10 -19.06 2.97
N MET A 127 0.77 -19.89 3.54
CA MET A 127 1.38 -20.99 2.82
C MET A 127 0.39 -22.11 2.50
N ASN A 128 -0.39 -22.53 3.50
CA ASN A 128 -1.09 -23.81 3.48
C ASN A 128 -2.60 -23.70 3.20
N CYS A 129 -3.21 -22.53 3.45
CA CYS A 129 -4.66 -22.39 3.47
C CYS A 129 -5.19 -21.30 2.55
N LEU A 130 -4.41 -20.23 2.28
CA LEU A 130 -4.81 -19.19 1.34
C LEU A 130 -5.02 -19.81 -0.06
N PRO A 131 -6.20 -19.63 -0.69
CA PRO A 131 -6.46 -20.14 -2.03
C PRO A 131 -5.41 -19.67 -3.04
N ARG A 132 -5.06 -20.57 -3.96
CA ARG A 132 -4.12 -20.30 -5.03
C ARG A 132 -4.85 -20.25 -6.36
N THR A 133 -4.41 -19.36 -7.23
CA THR A 133 -4.80 -19.34 -8.63
C THR A 133 -4.21 -20.53 -9.39
N LYS A 134 -4.64 -20.72 -10.64
CA LYS A 134 -4.21 -21.81 -11.54
C LYS A 134 -2.70 -22.11 -11.56
N GLU A 135 -1.85 -21.09 -11.46
CA GLU A 135 -0.39 -21.24 -11.49
C GLU A 135 0.29 -20.98 -10.12
N GLY A 136 -0.44 -21.11 -9.02
CA GLY A 136 0.14 -21.00 -7.68
C GLY A 136 0.30 -19.56 -7.16
N GLY A 137 -0.14 -18.56 -7.92
CA GLY A 137 -0.25 -17.17 -7.43
C GLY A 137 -1.23 -17.08 -6.27
N PHE A 138 -0.98 -16.23 -5.28
CA PHE A 138 -1.94 -15.92 -4.23
C PHE A 138 -3.23 -15.38 -4.85
N GLN A 139 -4.35 -16.05 -4.59
CA GLN A 139 -5.66 -15.54 -4.99
C GLN A 139 -6.01 -14.33 -4.14
N HIS A 140 -6.53 -13.28 -4.75
CA HIS A 140 -6.83 -12.02 -4.06
C HIS A 140 -8.12 -12.10 -3.22
N VAL A 141 -8.14 -12.98 -2.21
CA VAL A 141 -9.27 -13.09 -1.27
C VAL A 141 -9.38 -11.79 -0.46
N THR A 142 -10.57 -11.19 -0.40
CA THR A 142 -10.83 -9.94 0.35
C THR A 142 -11.92 -10.12 1.40
N SER A 143 -12.01 -9.19 2.35
CA SER A 143 -13.14 -9.09 3.28
C SER A 143 -14.45 -8.83 2.51
N ALA A 144 -15.53 -9.52 2.87
CA ALA A 144 -16.86 -9.16 2.40
C ALA A 144 -17.27 -7.79 2.97
N ASN A 145 -18.13 -7.05 2.28
CA ASN A 145 -18.58 -5.76 2.78
C ASN A 145 -19.63 -5.95 3.88
N GLY A 146 -19.49 -5.22 4.98
CA GLY A 146 -20.40 -5.26 6.13
C GLY A 146 -20.30 -6.51 7.00
N ASP A 147 -19.45 -7.48 6.67
CA ASP A 147 -19.23 -8.70 7.45
C ASP A 147 -17.73 -8.94 7.65
N ARG A 148 -17.28 -8.78 8.90
CA ARG A 148 -15.88 -8.94 9.31
C ARG A 148 -15.39 -10.41 9.25
N GLN A 149 -16.32 -11.37 9.21
CA GLN A 149 -16.04 -12.80 9.08
C GLN A 149 -16.28 -13.31 7.65
N GLY A 150 -17.04 -12.57 6.85
CA GLY A 150 -17.27 -12.87 5.44
C GLY A 150 -16.05 -12.59 4.57
N VAL A 151 -15.89 -13.40 3.53
CA VAL A 151 -14.83 -13.23 2.52
C VAL A 151 -15.41 -13.28 1.11
N ARG A 152 -14.75 -12.59 0.18
CA ARG A 152 -14.91 -12.76 -1.26
C ARG A 152 -13.70 -13.46 -1.80
N LEU A 153 -13.93 -14.56 -2.50
CA LEU A 153 -12.85 -15.40 -2.99
C LEU A 153 -12.10 -14.74 -4.12
N ASN A 154 -12.77 -14.02 -5.02
CA ASN A 154 -12.20 -13.52 -6.28
C ASN A 154 -11.49 -14.67 -7.00
N GLU A 155 -12.28 -15.69 -7.35
CA GLU A 155 -11.78 -16.99 -7.82
C GLU A 155 -10.83 -16.83 -9.01
N ASN A 156 -9.63 -17.38 -8.89
CA ASN A 156 -8.59 -17.31 -9.90
C ASN A 156 -8.13 -15.89 -10.28
N GLU A 157 -8.27 -14.91 -9.38
CA GLU A 157 -7.81 -13.54 -9.60
C GLU A 157 -6.52 -13.21 -8.85
N MET A 158 -5.63 -12.46 -9.50
CA MET A 158 -4.43 -11.85 -8.92
C MET A 158 -4.51 -10.33 -9.06
N TRP A 159 -4.36 -9.59 -7.96
CA TRP A 159 -4.38 -8.13 -7.97
C TRP A 159 -3.03 -7.59 -7.50
N ILE A 160 -2.62 -6.45 -8.03
CA ILE A 160 -1.29 -5.86 -7.79
C ILE A 160 -1.04 -5.54 -6.32
N ASP A 161 -2.09 -5.20 -5.57
CA ASP A 161 -2.10 -4.86 -4.15
C ASP A 161 -1.51 -5.98 -3.27
N THR A 162 -1.67 -7.24 -3.68
CA THR A 162 -1.20 -8.43 -2.95
C THR A 162 0.27 -8.36 -2.56
N ILE A 163 1.10 -7.74 -3.40
CA ILE A 163 2.54 -7.54 -3.15
C ILE A 163 2.73 -6.80 -1.82
N PHE A 164 2.05 -5.67 -1.64
CA PHE A 164 2.16 -4.87 -0.44
C PHE A 164 1.42 -5.51 0.74
N MET A 165 0.16 -5.92 0.51
CA MET A 165 -0.74 -6.35 1.58
C MET A 165 -0.32 -7.66 2.26
N THR A 166 0.37 -8.55 1.53
CA THR A 166 0.66 -9.91 2.01
C THR A 166 2.11 -10.33 1.79
N VAL A 167 2.67 -10.09 0.60
CA VAL A 167 4.00 -10.64 0.25
C VAL A 167 5.11 -10.02 1.11
N LEU A 168 5.04 -8.72 1.42
CA LEU A 168 5.98 -8.07 2.34
C LEU A 168 6.01 -8.73 3.72
N PHE A 169 4.82 -8.99 4.30
CA PHE A 169 4.74 -9.63 5.61
C PHE A 169 5.32 -11.05 5.58
N LEU A 170 4.96 -11.86 4.57
CA LEU A 170 5.48 -13.22 4.46
C LEU A 170 7.00 -13.23 4.29
N ASN A 171 7.55 -12.34 3.45
CA ASN A 171 8.99 -12.20 3.28
C ASN A 171 9.67 -11.81 4.59
N ARG A 172 9.16 -10.80 5.31
CA ARG A 172 9.69 -10.39 6.61
C ARG A 172 9.77 -11.53 7.61
N MET A 173 8.70 -12.34 7.70
CA MET A 173 8.67 -13.52 8.56
C MET A 173 9.66 -14.59 8.08
N GLY A 174 9.76 -14.82 6.76
CA GLY A 174 10.76 -15.71 6.15
C GLY A 174 12.19 -15.31 6.52
N GLN A 175 12.53 -14.03 6.36
CA GLN A 175 13.85 -13.48 6.69
C GLN A 175 14.16 -13.55 8.18
N LYS A 176 13.17 -13.24 9.04
CA LYS A 176 13.33 -13.30 10.51
C LYS A 176 13.69 -14.70 10.98
N TYR A 177 13.02 -15.71 10.43
CA TYR A 177 13.16 -17.12 10.83
C TYR A 177 14.09 -17.94 9.95
N GLN A 178 14.70 -17.34 8.93
CA GLN A 178 15.50 -18.05 7.92
C GLN A 178 14.73 -19.22 7.29
N ASN A 179 13.43 -19.02 7.07
CA ASN A 179 12.55 -20.01 6.48
C ASN A 179 12.58 -19.87 4.96
N GLU A 180 13.43 -20.66 4.31
CA GLU A 180 13.61 -20.66 2.85
C GLU A 180 12.31 -20.92 2.08
N THR A 181 11.38 -21.70 2.64
CA THR A 181 10.08 -21.95 2.00
C THR A 181 9.27 -20.65 1.88
N TRP A 182 9.22 -19.85 2.95
CA TRP A 182 8.50 -18.56 2.95
C TRP A 182 9.21 -17.52 2.09
N ILE A 183 10.54 -17.51 2.08
CA ILE A 183 11.35 -16.62 1.23
C ILE A 183 11.11 -16.93 -0.25
N ASN A 184 11.20 -18.21 -0.63
CA ASN A 184 10.98 -18.66 -2.01
C ASN A 184 9.54 -18.40 -2.47
N GLU A 185 8.56 -18.56 -1.58
CA GLU A 185 7.18 -18.17 -1.88
C GLU A 185 7.08 -16.67 -2.15
N GLY A 186 7.69 -15.83 -1.32
CA GLY A 186 7.72 -14.38 -1.56
C GLY A 186 8.32 -14.02 -2.93
N ILE A 187 9.44 -14.66 -3.31
CA ILE A 187 10.07 -14.48 -4.63
C ILE A 187 9.13 -14.92 -5.74
N HIS A 188 8.54 -16.11 -5.62
CA HIS A 188 7.60 -16.64 -6.59
C HIS A 188 6.42 -15.69 -6.80
N GLN A 189 5.84 -15.17 -5.73
CA GLN A 189 4.71 -14.24 -5.81
C GLN A 189 5.08 -12.94 -6.51
N VAL A 190 6.21 -12.31 -6.19
CA VAL A 190 6.65 -11.09 -6.89
C VAL A 190 6.81 -11.34 -8.39
N LEU A 191 7.48 -12.44 -8.77
CA LEU A 191 7.71 -12.77 -10.19
C LEU A 191 6.39 -13.08 -10.91
N MET A 192 5.45 -13.76 -10.25
CA MET A 192 4.13 -14.05 -10.80
C MET A 192 3.29 -12.80 -11.03
N HIS A 193 3.29 -11.86 -10.08
CA HIS A 193 2.58 -10.60 -10.26
C HIS A 193 3.19 -9.77 -11.38
N ILE A 194 4.53 -9.74 -11.51
CA ILE A 194 5.17 -9.11 -12.69
C ILE A 194 4.76 -9.82 -13.99
N LYS A 195 4.78 -11.16 -14.03
CA LYS A 195 4.43 -11.95 -15.22
C LYS A 195 3.03 -11.60 -15.76
N TYR A 196 2.05 -11.43 -14.89
CA TYR A 196 0.64 -11.31 -15.27
C TYR A 196 0.10 -9.88 -15.29
N LEU A 197 0.70 -8.96 -14.55
CA LEU A 197 0.17 -7.61 -14.38
C LEU A 197 0.99 -6.55 -15.09
N TYR A 198 2.28 -6.80 -15.37
CA TYR A 198 3.15 -5.82 -16.02
C TYR A 198 2.89 -5.72 -17.53
N ASP A 199 2.56 -4.52 -18.00
CA ASP A 199 2.47 -4.22 -19.42
C ASP A 199 3.80 -3.72 -19.98
N LYS A 200 4.40 -4.51 -20.87
CA LYS A 200 5.70 -4.20 -21.48
C LYS A 200 5.65 -3.03 -22.46
N LYS A 201 4.47 -2.61 -22.93
CA LYS A 201 4.34 -1.49 -23.88
C LYS A 201 4.48 -0.15 -23.16
N THR A 202 3.83 -0.01 -22.01
CA THR A 202 3.79 1.23 -21.23
C THR A 202 4.78 1.26 -20.08
N GLY A 203 5.17 0.08 -19.56
CA GLY A 203 5.93 -0.05 -18.33
C GLY A 203 5.09 0.07 -17.05
N LEU A 204 3.76 0.09 -17.17
CA LEU A 204 2.82 0.16 -16.05
C LEU A 204 2.26 -1.23 -15.71
N PHE A 205 1.49 -1.30 -14.62
CA PHE A 205 0.79 -2.51 -14.20
C PHE A 205 -0.72 -2.35 -14.38
N TYR A 206 -1.35 -3.37 -14.93
CA TYR A 206 -2.80 -3.54 -14.82
C TYR A 206 -3.19 -3.80 -13.37
N HIS A 207 -4.40 -3.40 -12.98
CA HIS A 207 -4.90 -3.63 -11.62
C HIS A 207 -4.94 -5.14 -11.29
N GLY A 208 -5.43 -5.98 -12.21
CA GLY A 208 -5.53 -7.42 -11.96
C GLY A 208 -5.47 -8.29 -13.20
N TRP A 209 -5.47 -9.59 -12.94
CA TRP A 209 -5.51 -10.68 -13.91
C TRP A 209 -6.50 -11.74 -13.43
N THR A 210 -7.25 -12.34 -14.36
CA THR A 210 -8.08 -13.52 -14.08
C THR A 210 -7.70 -14.71 -14.96
N PHE A 211 -7.54 -15.89 -14.36
CA PHE A 211 -7.35 -17.13 -15.14
C PHE A 211 -8.66 -17.69 -15.69
N ASN A 212 -9.82 -17.18 -15.25
CA ASN A 212 -11.12 -17.62 -15.77
C ASN A 212 -11.26 -17.20 -17.24
N GLU A 213 -10.86 -15.96 -17.56
CA GLU A 213 -10.91 -15.39 -18.91
C GLU A 213 -9.53 -15.25 -19.56
N ASN A 214 -8.45 -15.39 -18.78
CA ASN A 214 -7.07 -15.16 -19.21
C ASN A 214 -6.86 -13.78 -19.81
N ASN A 215 -7.33 -12.74 -19.09
CA ASN A 215 -7.19 -11.34 -19.45
C ASN A 215 -6.91 -10.47 -18.21
N ASN A 216 -6.66 -9.18 -18.44
CA ASN A 216 -6.44 -8.16 -17.42
C ASN A 216 -7.70 -7.30 -17.17
N PHE A 217 -8.90 -7.89 -17.20
CA PHE A 217 -10.18 -7.21 -17.00
C PHE A 217 -10.33 -6.00 -17.94
N GLY A 218 -10.54 -4.79 -17.40
CA GLY A 218 -10.64 -3.55 -18.17
C GLY A 218 -9.32 -2.97 -18.66
N GLU A 219 -8.19 -3.65 -18.45
CA GLU A 219 -6.85 -3.23 -18.88
C GLU A 219 -6.50 -1.80 -18.41
N VAL A 220 -6.87 -1.45 -17.17
CA VAL A 220 -6.72 -0.09 -16.63
C VAL A 220 -5.44 0.06 -15.80
N PHE A 221 -4.66 1.10 -16.11
CA PHE A 221 -3.51 1.53 -15.32
C PHE A 221 -3.95 2.44 -14.17
N TRP A 222 -4.54 1.83 -13.16
CA TRP A 222 -5.02 2.54 -11.98
C TRP A 222 -3.86 3.05 -11.11
N CYS A 223 -3.90 4.33 -10.74
CA CYS A 223 -2.82 5.04 -10.05
C CYS A 223 -2.43 4.38 -8.72
N ARG A 224 -3.40 4.20 -7.81
CA ARG A 224 -3.11 3.58 -6.50
C ARG A 224 -2.70 2.11 -6.64
N GLY A 225 -3.25 1.37 -7.61
CA GLY A 225 -2.80 0.00 -7.92
C GLY A 225 -1.33 -0.06 -8.33
N ASN A 226 -0.93 0.81 -9.27
CA ASN A 226 0.47 0.92 -9.70
C ASN A 226 1.40 1.32 -8.55
N SER A 227 0.91 2.18 -7.67
CA SER A 227 1.69 2.69 -6.54
C SER A 227 2.12 1.61 -5.55
N TRP A 228 1.36 0.52 -5.41
CA TRP A 228 1.70 -0.57 -4.48
C TRP A 228 2.99 -1.30 -4.83
N PHE A 229 3.24 -1.52 -6.13
CA PHE A 229 4.51 -2.05 -6.58
C PHE A 229 5.64 -1.05 -6.33
N THR A 230 5.44 0.22 -6.71
CA THR A 230 6.47 1.27 -6.58
C THR A 230 6.87 1.51 -5.12
N LEU A 231 5.89 1.48 -4.20
CA LEU A 231 6.08 1.66 -2.78
C LEU A 231 6.75 0.43 -2.15
N GLY A 232 6.18 -0.76 -2.36
CA GLY A 232 6.55 -1.96 -1.62
C GLY A 232 7.79 -2.69 -2.16
N ILE A 233 8.10 -2.62 -3.45
CA ILE A 233 9.12 -3.50 -4.04
C ILE A 233 10.53 -3.22 -3.51
N LEU A 234 10.83 -1.97 -3.15
CA LEU A 234 12.11 -1.63 -2.54
C LEU A 234 12.18 -2.06 -1.06
N ASP A 235 11.06 -1.99 -0.32
CA ASP A 235 10.98 -2.58 1.03
C ASP A 235 11.25 -4.09 0.96
N TYR A 236 10.60 -4.78 0.02
CA TYR A 236 10.81 -6.21 -0.22
C TYR A 236 12.28 -6.57 -0.45
N LEU A 237 12.98 -5.80 -1.29
CA LEU A 237 14.39 -6.06 -1.63
C LEU A 237 15.36 -5.76 -0.48
N GLU A 238 15.09 -4.75 0.35
CA GLU A 238 15.94 -4.41 1.50
C GLU A 238 15.84 -5.43 2.65
N GLU A 239 14.73 -6.17 2.73
CA GLU A 239 14.53 -7.16 3.81
C GLU A 239 15.41 -8.41 3.69
N PHE A 240 15.99 -8.66 2.51
CA PHE A 240 16.84 -9.83 2.28
C PHE A 240 18.11 -9.79 3.12
N ARG A 241 18.21 -10.69 4.11
CA ARG A 241 19.40 -10.84 4.97
C ARG A 241 20.56 -11.50 4.23
N ASN A 242 20.25 -12.47 3.38
CA ASN A 242 21.19 -13.07 2.45
C ASN A 242 20.96 -12.48 1.05
N PRO A 243 22.01 -12.28 0.24
CA PRO A 243 21.85 -11.73 -1.10
C PRO A 243 20.88 -12.58 -1.94
N LEU A 244 19.81 -11.95 -2.41
CA LEU A 244 18.94 -12.52 -3.44
C LEU A 244 19.77 -12.87 -4.68
N ASN A 245 19.39 -13.90 -5.41
CA ASN A 245 19.99 -14.24 -6.70
C ASN A 245 20.12 -12.98 -7.58
N SER A 246 21.31 -12.74 -8.11
CA SER A 246 21.63 -11.48 -8.82
C SER A 246 20.77 -11.25 -10.05
N GLY A 247 20.39 -12.31 -10.78
CA GLY A 247 19.50 -12.23 -11.93
C GLY A 247 18.07 -11.86 -11.52
N VAL A 248 17.55 -12.49 -10.46
CA VAL A 248 16.21 -12.17 -9.92
C VAL A 248 16.16 -10.73 -9.41
N LYS A 249 17.16 -10.32 -8.63
CA LYS A 249 17.27 -8.95 -8.12
C LYS A 249 17.32 -7.93 -9.26
N SER A 250 18.12 -8.20 -10.31
CA SER A 250 18.24 -7.31 -11.46
C SER A 250 16.92 -7.21 -12.22
N PHE A 251 16.25 -8.34 -12.47
CA PHE A 251 14.93 -8.36 -13.13
C PHE A 251 13.89 -7.50 -12.39
N ILE A 252 13.81 -7.64 -11.06
CA ILE A 252 12.87 -6.86 -10.24
C ILE A 252 13.23 -5.37 -10.29
N LEU A 253 14.53 -5.02 -10.14
CA LEU A 253 14.98 -3.62 -10.18
C LEU A 253 14.78 -2.97 -11.55
N ASP A 254 14.98 -3.71 -12.64
CA ASP A 254 14.76 -3.21 -14.00
C ASP A 254 13.27 -2.97 -14.26
N CYS A 255 12.40 -3.85 -13.76
CA CYS A 255 10.95 -3.65 -13.77
C CYS A 255 10.55 -2.37 -13.01
N TYR A 256 11.08 -2.19 -11.78
CA TYR A 256 10.87 -0.97 -10.99
C TYR A 256 11.35 0.30 -11.71
N LYS A 257 12.56 0.28 -12.29
CA LYS A 257 13.11 1.43 -13.03
C LYS A 257 12.26 1.78 -14.26
N ALA A 258 11.79 0.77 -14.99
CA ALA A 258 10.91 0.97 -16.13
C ALA A 258 9.58 1.60 -15.71
N GLN A 259 8.96 1.11 -14.63
CA GLN A 259 7.73 1.67 -14.10
C GLN A 259 7.90 3.12 -13.65
N VAL A 260 8.93 3.40 -12.85
CA VAL A 260 9.20 4.76 -12.35
C VAL A 260 9.53 5.74 -13.49
N SER A 261 10.19 5.27 -14.55
CA SER A 261 10.40 6.07 -15.76
C SER A 261 9.08 6.41 -16.47
N ALA A 262 8.16 5.45 -16.59
CA ALA A 262 6.83 5.68 -17.15
C ALA A 262 6.02 6.65 -16.29
N LEU A 263 5.98 6.44 -14.97
CA LEU A 263 5.28 7.30 -14.03
C LEU A 263 5.81 8.74 -14.08
N LYS A 264 7.13 8.95 -14.15
CA LYS A 264 7.71 10.30 -14.30
C LYS A 264 7.17 11.04 -15.54
N ASN A 265 6.92 10.34 -16.64
CA ASN A 265 6.39 10.95 -17.87
C ASN A 265 4.88 11.24 -17.82
N LEU A 266 4.16 10.63 -16.89
CA LEU A 266 2.71 10.77 -16.70
C LEU A 266 2.35 11.73 -15.55
N GLN A 267 3.34 12.38 -14.93
CA GLN A 267 3.11 13.36 -13.87
C GLN A 267 2.36 14.58 -14.41
N ALA A 268 1.25 14.94 -13.77
CA ALA A 268 0.47 16.13 -14.09
C ALA A 268 1.20 17.42 -13.67
N LYS A 269 0.72 18.56 -14.17
CA LYS A 269 1.32 19.89 -13.88
C LYS A 269 1.28 20.27 -12.39
N SER A 270 0.31 19.73 -11.65
CA SER A 270 0.22 19.88 -10.20
C SER A 270 1.32 19.14 -9.43
N GLY A 271 2.01 18.20 -10.09
CA GLY A 271 2.92 17.24 -9.48
C GLY A 271 2.28 15.91 -9.09
N LEU A 272 0.95 15.78 -9.17
CA LEU A 272 0.22 14.55 -8.88
C LEU A 272 0.07 13.66 -10.11
N TRP A 273 -0.58 12.50 -9.94
CA TRP A 273 -0.95 11.57 -10.98
C TRP A 273 -2.47 11.43 -11.09
N HIS A 274 -2.93 11.25 -12.33
CA HIS A 274 -4.32 10.95 -12.65
C HIS A 274 -4.70 9.54 -12.20
N THR A 275 -5.93 9.34 -11.70
CA THR A 275 -6.39 8.06 -11.16
C THR A 275 -6.34 6.93 -12.20
N VAL A 276 -6.55 7.27 -13.47
CA VAL A 276 -6.19 6.46 -14.62
C VAL A 276 -4.95 7.10 -15.25
N LEU A 277 -3.79 6.46 -15.09
CA LEU A 277 -2.49 7.07 -15.34
C LEU A 277 -2.29 7.56 -16.78
N ASP A 278 -2.90 6.88 -17.75
CA ASP A 278 -2.83 7.18 -19.18
C ASP A 278 -4.05 7.98 -19.69
N ASP A 279 -4.85 8.56 -18.80
CA ASP A 279 -6.03 9.36 -19.13
C ASP A 279 -6.06 10.66 -18.30
N ALA A 280 -5.64 11.76 -18.93
CA ALA A 280 -5.60 13.08 -18.33
C ALA A 280 -6.99 13.69 -18.06
N ASP A 281 -8.07 13.12 -18.60
CA ASP A 281 -9.43 13.55 -18.30
C ASP A 281 -9.94 12.92 -16.99
N SER A 282 -9.20 11.97 -16.40
CA SER A 282 -9.51 11.42 -15.07
C SER A 282 -9.03 12.36 -13.96
N TYR A 283 -9.61 12.28 -12.77
CA TYR A 283 -9.21 13.17 -11.67
C TYR A 283 -7.80 12.83 -11.16
N GLU A 284 -7.08 13.82 -10.63
CA GLU A 284 -5.81 13.60 -9.93
C GLU A 284 -6.05 12.99 -8.55
N GLU A 285 -5.28 11.97 -8.18
CA GLU A 285 -5.54 11.15 -7.00
C GLU A 285 -4.35 11.18 -6.03
N VAL A 286 -4.58 11.69 -4.82
CA VAL A 286 -3.50 12.03 -3.88
C VAL A 286 -2.86 10.80 -3.25
N SER A 287 -3.63 9.76 -2.93
CA SER A 287 -3.09 8.62 -2.17
C SER A 287 -2.10 7.79 -2.99
N GLY A 288 -2.44 7.47 -4.24
CA GLY A 288 -1.54 6.83 -5.20
C GLY A 288 -0.35 7.72 -5.55
N SER A 289 -0.55 9.03 -5.70
CA SER A 289 0.54 9.98 -5.90
C SER A 289 1.52 9.99 -4.73
N ALA A 290 1.04 9.92 -3.49
CA ALA A 290 1.88 9.85 -2.30
C ALA A 290 2.70 8.56 -2.27
N ALA A 291 2.08 7.40 -2.53
CA ALA A 291 2.77 6.12 -2.59
C ALA A 291 3.82 6.05 -3.72
N ILE A 292 3.51 6.55 -4.92
CA ILE A 292 4.48 6.69 -6.02
C ILE A 292 5.66 7.56 -5.56
N THR A 293 5.36 8.71 -4.94
CA THR A 293 6.39 9.66 -4.48
C THR A 293 7.31 9.02 -3.44
N ALA A 294 6.76 8.30 -2.46
CA ALA A 294 7.54 7.56 -1.47
C ALA A 294 8.47 6.53 -2.12
N GLY A 295 7.96 5.74 -3.08
CA GLY A 295 8.74 4.76 -3.80
C GLY A 295 9.88 5.36 -4.65
N ILE A 296 9.66 6.51 -5.30
CA ILE A 296 10.70 7.21 -6.08
C ILE A 296 11.75 7.84 -5.14
N LEU A 297 11.32 8.47 -4.04
CA LEU A 297 12.23 9.03 -3.03
C LEU A 297 13.14 7.95 -2.45
N LYS A 298 12.58 6.77 -2.16
CA LYS A 298 13.36 5.62 -1.71
C LYS A 298 14.36 5.15 -2.75
N GLY A 299 13.96 5.08 -4.03
CA GLY A 299 14.88 4.78 -5.13
C GLY A 299 16.05 5.76 -5.25
N LEU A 300 15.80 7.05 -5.03
CA LEU A 300 16.84 8.08 -4.96
C LEU A 300 17.78 7.87 -3.75
N ARG A 301 17.22 7.64 -2.55
CA ARG A 301 18.01 7.44 -1.32
C ARG A 301 18.93 6.22 -1.42
N LEU A 302 18.46 5.14 -2.05
CA LEU A 302 19.22 3.91 -2.24
C LEU A 302 20.22 3.98 -3.41
N GLY A 303 20.27 5.10 -4.15
CA GLY A 303 21.14 5.24 -5.33
C GLY A 303 20.72 4.35 -6.51
N ILE A 304 19.48 3.85 -6.51
CA ILE A 304 18.90 3.07 -7.61
C ILE A 304 18.47 3.99 -8.76
N LEU A 305 17.99 5.20 -8.40
CA LEU A 305 17.61 6.27 -9.31
C LEU A 305 18.60 7.42 -9.24
N ASP A 306 18.78 8.11 -10.35
CA ASP A 306 19.65 9.29 -10.45
C ASP A 306 18.92 10.62 -10.20
N ASP A 307 19.70 11.70 -10.18
CA ASP A 307 19.23 13.07 -9.90
C ASP A 307 18.14 13.58 -10.87
N SER A 308 17.93 12.95 -12.02
CA SER A 308 16.88 13.35 -12.97
C SER A 308 15.47 13.19 -12.40
N TYR A 309 15.29 12.40 -11.32
CA TYR A 309 14.01 12.23 -10.64
C TYR A 309 13.75 13.30 -9.56
N LYS A 310 14.75 14.10 -9.17
CA LYS A 310 14.61 15.12 -8.10
C LYS A 310 13.52 16.16 -8.41
N ALA A 311 13.39 16.59 -9.66
CA ALA A 311 12.37 17.55 -10.05
C ALA A 311 10.94 16.97 -9.97
N CYS A 312 10.79 15.69 -10.32
CA CYS A 312 9.52 14.96 -10.24
C CYS A 312 9.05 14.87 -8.78
N VAL A 313 9.88 14.35 -7.89
CA VAL A 313 9.50 14.21 -6.46
C VAL A 313 9.30 15.56 -5.78
N LYS A 314 10.03 16.61 -6.18
CA LYS A 314 9.83 17.95 -5.62
C LYS A 314 8.44 18.50 -5.96
N GLN A 315 8.00 18.34 -7.21
CA GLN A 315 6.66 18.74 -7.62
C GLN A 315 5.60 17.89 -6.93
N ALA A 316 5.81 16.58 -6.83
CA ALA A 316 4.86 15.69 -6.17
C ALA A 316 4.68 16.01 -4.68
N ILE A 317 5.77 16.26 -3.95
CA ILE A 317 5.69 16.66 -2.54
C ILE A 317 4.93 17.99 -2.38
N ARG A 318 5.12 18.95 -3.29
CA ARG A 318 4.32 20.18 -3.28
C ARG A 318 2.83 19.88 -3.46
N GLY A 319 2.48 19.11 -4.50
CA GLY A 319 1.10 18.72 -4.76
C GLY A 319 0.46 17.97 -3.59
N ILE A 320 1.21 17.09 -2.92
CA ILE A 320 0.74 16.39 -1.72
C ILE A 320 0.50 17.38 -0.57
N LEU A 321 1.43 18.29 -0.30
CA LEU A 321 1.28 19.29 0.78
C LEU A 321 0.09 20.23 0.55
N ASP A 322 -0.19 20.59 -0.71
CA ASP A 322 -1.34 21.41 -1.10
C ASP A 322 -2.69 20.70 -0.89
N ASN A 323 -2.68 19.37 -0.76
CA ASN A 323 -3.87 18.56 -0.51
C ASN A 323 -4.03 18.14 0.96
N ILE A 324 -3.25 18.72 1.88
CA ILE A 324 -3.42 18.52 3.32
C ILE A 324 -4.15 19.75 3.88
N ALA A 325 -5.37 19.55 4.36
CA ALA A 325 -6.19 20.57 5.00
C ALA A 325 -5.55 21.10 6.30
N GLU A 326 -6.12 22.17 6.86
CA GLU A 326 -5.62 22.78 8.10
C GLU A 326 -5.68 21.83 9.29
N ASP A 327 -6.67 20.93 9.32
CA ASP A 327 -6.86 19.93 10.38
C ASP A 327 -6.06 18.64 10.16
N GLY A 328 -5.23 18.56 9.10
CA GLY A 328 -4.46 17.37 8.74
C GLY A 328 -5.21 16.37 7.87
N THR A 329 -6.46 16.64 7.47
CA THR A 329 -7.19 15.78 6.52
C THR A 329 -6.51 15.79 5.15
N VAL A 330 -6.24 14.61 4.60
CA VAL A 330 -5.76 14.46 3.22
C VAL A 330 -6.97 14.46 2.28
N LEU A 331 -6.99 15.42 1.37
CA LEU A 331 -8.04 15.66 0.39
C LEU A 331 -7.77 14.92 -0.91
N ASN A 332 -8.76 14.87 -1.82
CA ASN A 332 -8.63 14.30 -3.16
C ASN A 332 -8.11 12.85 -3.17
N VAL A 333 -8.58 12.08 -2.20
CA VAL A 333 -8.34 10.64 -2.06
C VAL A 333 -9.55 9.90 -2.60
N SER A 334 -9.33 8.92 -3.46
CA SER A 334 -10.45 8.09 -3.96
C SER A 334 -10.77 6.94 -3.00
N GLY A 335 -12.05 6.58 -2.89
CA GLY A 335 -12.59 5.48 -2.10
C GLY A 335 -12.06 4.10 -2.47
N GLY A 336 -12.44 3.08 -1.69
CA GLY A 336 -12.00 1.71 -1.91
C GLY A 336 -12.37 1.28 -3.33
N THR A 337 -11.39 0.81 -4.11
CA THR A 337 -11.60 0.57 -5.54
C THR A 337 -11.39 -0.90 -5.83
N GLY A 338 -12.47 -1.63 -6.10
CA GLY A 338 -12.39 -3.01 -6.58
C GLY A 338 -11.99 -3.11 -8.05
N MET A 339 -11.90 -4.33 -8.56
CA MET A 339 -11.63 -4.59 -9.98
C MET A 339 -12.73 -4.00 -10.88
N GLY A 340 -12.31 -3.30 -11.95
CA GLY A 340 -13.20 -2.65 -12.90
C GLY A 340 -13.01 -3.16 -14.33
N MET A 341 -14.08 -3.12 -15.13
CA MET A 341 -14.07 -3.60 -16.52
C MET A 341 -13.76 -2.52 -17.56
N ASN A 342 -13.59 -1.25 -17.14
CA ASN A 342 -13.25 -0.13 -18.01
C ASN A 342 -12.73 1.06 -17.19
N LYS A 343 -12.23 2.09 -17.87
CA LYS A 343 -11.72 3.33 -17.24
C LYS A 343 -12.82 4.09 -16.48
N ASP A 344 -14.07 4.08 -16.96
CA ASP A 344 -15.17 4.82 -16.32
C ASP A 344 -15.45 4.36 -14.89
N HIS A 345 -15.31 3.06 -14.60
CA HIS A 345 -15.37 2.54 -13.22
C HIS A 345 -14.42 3.30 -12.29
N TYR A 346 -13.15 3.43 -12.69
CA TYR A 346 -12.12 4.10 -11.90
C TYR A 346 -12.33 5.62 -11.83
N LYS A 347 -12.85 6.24 -12.90
CA LYS A 347 -13.13 7.69 -12.95
C LYS A 347 -14.30 8.12 -12.08
N ASN A 348 -15.20 7.20 -11.71
CA ASN A 348 -16.42 7.49 -10.97
C ASN A 348 -16.38 7.03 -9.50
N ILE A 349 -15.21 6.63 -8.99
CA ILE A 349 -15.03 6.32 -7.57
C ILE A 349 -15.21 7.59 -6.73
N LEU A 350 -15.88 7.45 -5.58
CA LEU A 350 -16.06 8.50 -4.57
C LEU A 350 -14.72 9.14 -4.22
N ILE A 351 -14.69 10.46 -4.11
CA ILE A 351 -13.57 11.19 -3.52
C ILE A 351 -13.97 11.58 -2.10
N ALA A 352 -13.23 11.09 -1.10
CA ALA A 352 -13.48 11.36 0.31
C ALA A 352 -12.22 11.11 1.14
N PRO A 353 -12.10 11.70 2.34
CA PRO A 353 -11.07 11.33 3.29
C PRO A 353 -11.15 9.84 3.64
N MET A 354 -10.02 9.15 3.54
CA MET A 354 -9.91 7.70 3.75
C MET A 354 -8.64 7.38 4.50
N ALA A 355 -8.65 6.39 5.41
CA ALA A 355 -7.51 6.08 6.27
C ALA A 355 -6.20 5.91 5.49
N TYR A 356 -6.23 5.20 4.35
CA TYR A 356 -5.04 5.01 3.49
C TYR A 356 -4.52 6.31 2.85
N GLY A 357 -5.37 7.32 2.69
CA GLY A 357 -4.97 8.65 2.23
C GLY A 357 -4.01 9.32 3.20
N GLN A 358 -4.35 9.32 4.50
CA GLN A 358 -3.42 9.75 5.55
C GLN A 358 -2.19 8.85 5.58
N SER A 359 -2.37 7.53 5.54
CA SER A 359 -1.29 6.54 5.65
C SER A 359 -0.21 6.70 4.58
N LEU A 360 -0.61 6.79 3.31
CA LEU A 360 0.33 6.91 2.19
C LEU A 360 1.00 8.28 2.16
N THR A 361 0.29 9.33 2.60
CA THR A 361 0.87 10.67 2.79
C THR A 361 1.95 10.65 3.87
N ILE A 362 1.71 9.97 5.00
CA ILE A 362 2.73 9.80 6.06
C ILE A 362 3.99 9.17 5.48
N LEU A 363 3.87 8.05 4.76
CA LEU A 363 5.01 7.36 4.14
C LEU A 363 5.79 8.27 3.18
N ALA A 364 5.10 9.05 2.35
CA ALA A 364 5.73 9.99 1.43
C ALA A 364 6.51 11.10 2.15
N LEU A 365 5.91 11.71 3.17
CA LEU A 365 6.53 12.81 3.92
C LEU A 365 7.68 12.32 4.82
N VAL A 366 7.54 11.14 5.42
CA VAL A 366 8.59 10.43 6.17
C VAL A 366 9.82 10.18 5.27
N GLU A 367 9.62 9.62 4.08
CA GLU A 367 10.72 9.36 3.15
C GLU A 367 11.32 10.67 2.60
N ALA A 368 10.51 11.71 2.41
CA ALA A 368 10.97 13.04 2.01
C ALA A 368 11.91 13.67 3.05
N LEU A 369 11.64 13.48 4.36
CA LEU A 369 12.52 13.94 5.43
C LEU A 369 13.88 13.22 5.43
N ARG A 370 13.96 11.98 4.93
CA ARG A 370 15.23 11.24 4.74
C ARG A 370 16.04 11.79 3.56
N CYS A 371 15.36 12.29 2.51
CA CYS A 371 15.99 12.68 1.25
C CYS A 371 16.38 14.16 1.19
N PHE A 372 15.57 15.05 1.76
CA PHE A 372 15.87 16.48 1.79
C PHE A 372 16.78 16.80 2.98
N LYS A 373 18.02 17.17 2.68
CA LYS A 373 19.02 17.58 3.67
C LYS A 373 18.64 18.91 4.30
#